data_AF-A0A9E2FMW2-F1
#
_entry.id   AF-A0A9E2FMW2-F1
#
_cell.length_a   1.000
_cell.length_b   1.000
_cell.length_c   1.000
_cell.angle_alpha   90.00
_cell.angle_beta   90.00
_cell.angle_gamma   90.00
#
_symmetry.space_group_name_H-M   'P 1'
#
loop_
_entity.id
_entity.type
_entity.pdbx_description
1 polymer ?
#
loop_
_entity_poly.entity_id
_entity_poly.type
_entity_poly.pdbx_seq_one_letter_code
_entity_poly.pdbx_strand_id
1 'polypeptide(L)'
;DPIDPASSDASAADADSSTPGEDATDGETIISLGADAGENITVRGGETVGLSGSATGHSGSSPVSFAWRKLAGADVALNDPRSATPTFVAPEPMQVSQFLIWGLTVTVDEMSAVDTVEVEVLPLTESDAYGVHVEFMSGPEGTTAPGSYEVSWRFLDGTPRSNVYLSRDCCECQNINSAILTPDAGGIYATSVEIPNDRTVWYFVRYTRGGTEYTSRSIHVNTSSGNPAAPEPIVIWWHPWHFDLEILETVLASGVVTHVMIDGGDRCGAYYEEAVVHEAIAMCQANGVKTIWSLNLWNSFTELPTLDDTVDPSYYVAAMEEINAEANLIGADYSAMDCETYSGVPFDAVFEEALPQEHFDAMSAAIEQAARQVRVDFIYPAGTPFAPLYVNNTYRPLGRIRIAASTYYDAPYKICRLDYPFEVFGAFVKPFTERPDHAWNPYFLPYDIVSRRYYWSQASGASGAVNGLWLYSGVEEDEARISADMLYQYFSSP
;
A
#
# COMPACT_ATOMS: atom_id res chain seq x y z
N ASP A 1 -8.55 -43.96 -90.01
CA ASP A 1 -8.98 -44.50 -88.71
C ASP A 1 -7.81 -45.04 -87.92
N PRO A 2 -7.68 -44.65 -86.64
CA PRO A 2 -7.95 -43.27 -86.14
C PRO A 2 -6.84 -42.82 -85.13
N ILE A 3 -6.45 -41.56 -84.91
CA ILE A 3 -7.05 -40.23 -84.62
C ILE A 3 -6.93 -39.81 -83.12
N ASP A 4 -6.19 -38.71 -82.97
CA ASP A 4 -6.14 -37.57 -82.03
C ASP A 4 -5.61 -37.60 -80.57
N PRO A 5 -4.91 -36.49 -80.16
CA PRO A 5 -4.02 -36.40 -79.01
C PRO A 5 -4.35 -35.20 -78.09
N ALA A 6 -3.40 -34.86 -77.21
CA ALA A 6 -2.87 -33.51 -76.90
C ALA A 6 -2.56 -33.40 -75.39
N SER A 7 -1.47 -32.81 -74.91
CA SER A 7 -0.17 -32.30 -75.45
C SER A 7 0.55 -31.80 -74.18
N SER A 8 1.66 -32.40 -73.74
CA SER A 8 3.06 -32.03 -74.05
C SER A 8 3.45 -30.62 -73.60
N ASP A 9 4.67 -30.30 -73.18
CA ASP A 9 5.84 -30.98 -72.59
C ASP A 9 6.76 -29.78 -72.26
N ALA A 10 7.56 -29.86 -71.20
CA ALA A 10 8.41 -28.74 -70.77
C ALA A 10 9.88 -29.01 -71.11
N SER A 11 10.52 -28.15 -71.90
CA SER A 11 11.98 -27.98 -71.84
C SER A 11 12.44 -26.62 -72.38
N ALA A 12 13.43 -26.08 -71.68
CA ALA A 12 14.04 -24.76 -71.77
C ALA A 12 14.70 -24.37 -73.11
N ALA A 13 14.84 -23.06 -73.33
CA ALA A 13 16.03 -22.43 -73.91
C ALA A 13 16.00 -20.89 -73.73
N ASP A 14 17.07 -20.34 -73.18
CA ASP A 14 17.45 -18.92 -73.20
C ASP A 14 17.75 -18.43 -74.63
N ALA A 15 17.41 -17.17 -74.95
CA ALA A 15 18.32 -16.16 -75.52
C ALA A 15 17.59 -14.88 -76.02
N ASP A 16 17.86 -13.78 -75.31
CA ASP A 16 18.31 -12.46 -75.79
C ASP A 16 17.42 -11.44 -76.57
N SER A 17 17.58 -10.19 -76.12
CA SER A 17 17.39 -8.88 -76.77
C SER A 17 16.03 -8.12 -76.72
N SER A 18 15.89 -7.33 -75.64
CA SER A 18 15.58 -5.89 -75.55
C SER A 18 14.48 -5.17 -76.38
N THR A 19 13.42 -4.77 -75.64
CA THR A 19 12.59 -3.50 -75.63
C THR A 19 11.67 -3.12 -76.82
N PRO A 20 10.58 -2.31 -76.65
CA PRO A 20 10.02 -1.60 -75.45
C PRO A 20 8.48 -1.70 -75.24
N GLY A 21 7.96 -1.22 -74.09
CA GLY A 21 6.58 -0.71 -73.97
C GLY A 21 5.88 -0.97 -72.64
N GLU A 22 5.61 0.11 -71.90
CA GLU A 22 5.02 0.21 -70.55
C GLU A 22 3.59 -0.33 -70.42
N ASP A 23 3.32 -1.01 -69.29
CA ASP A 23 2.12 -0.75 -68.47
C ASP A 23 2.38 -1.28 -67.05
N ALA A 24 2.83 -0.40 -66.15
CA ALA A 24 2.97 -0.70 -64.73
C ALA A 24 1.81 -0.02 -63.99
N THR A 25 0.92 -0.83 -63.43
CA THR A 25 -0.10 -0.40 -62.49
C THR A 25 0.59 -0.01 -61.19
N ASP A 26 0.58 1.30 -60.90
CA ASP A 26 1.11 1.88 -59.67
C ASP A 26 0.19 1.51 -58.50
N GLY A 27 0.72 0.73 -57.55
CA GLY A 27 0.05 0.45 -56.30
C GLY A 27 0.26 1.61 -55.35
N GLU A 28 -0.76 2.46 -55.20
CA GLU A 28 -0.78 3.51 -54.16
C GLU A 28 -0.56 2.86 -52.78
N THR A 29 0.66 3.02 -52.26
CA THR A 29 0.95 2.74 -50.86
C THR A 29 0.30 3.86 -50.05
N ILE A 30 -0.80 3.57 -49.36
CA ILE A 30 -1.39 4.53 -48.41
C ILE A 30 -0.39 4.71 -47.27
N ILE A 31 0.26 5.88 -47.24
CA ILE A 31 1.12 6.27 -46.14
C ILE A 31 0.22 6.93 -45.07
N SER A 32 -0.08 6.23 -43.97
CA SER A 32 -0.83 6.84 -42.85
C SER A 32 0.12 7.60 -41.94
N LEU A 33 -0.31 8.77 -41.43
CA LEU A 33 0.40 9.51 -40.40
C LEU A 33 0.56 8.63 -39.15
N GLY A 34 1.78 8.49 -38.65
CA GLY A 34 2.07 7.84 -37.38
C GLY A 34 2.72 8.81 -36.39
N ALA A 35 2.48 8.57 -35.11
CA ALA A 35 3.20 9.21 -34.02
C ALA A 35 4.12 8.16 -33.40
N ASP A 36 5.31 8.59 -32.99
CA ASP A 36 6.27 7.77 -32.26
C ASP A 36 6.74 8.60 -31.06
N ALA A 37 6.39 8.16 -29.85
CA ALA A 37 6.71 8.79 -28.58
C ALA A 37 8.12 8.43 -28.07
N GLY A 38 8.84 7.57 -28.79
CA GLY A 38 10.13 7.02 -28.42
C GLY A 38 10.01 5.76 -27.55
N GLU A 39 11.16 5.16 -27.26
CA GLU A 39 11.23 4.01 -26.35
C GLU A 39 10.91 4.41 -24.91
N ASN A 40 10.41 3.45 -24.13
CA ASN A 40 10.24 3.61 -22.69
C ASN A 40 11.56 3.99 -22.01
N ILE A 41 11.47 4.82 -20.98
CA ILE A 41 12.62 5.45 -20.33
C ILE A 41 12.72 4.97 -18.89
N THR A 42 13.91 4.50 -18.50
CA THR A 42 14.22 4.21 -17.10
C THR A 42 15.24 5.22 -16.58
N VAL A 43 14.88 5.97 -15.54
CA VAL A 43 15.70 7.06 -14.94
C VAL A 43 15.66 6.99 -13.42
N ARG A 44 16.52 7.75 -12.73
CA ARG A 44 16.44 7.90 -11.27
C ARG A 44 15.72 9.17 -10.87
N GLY A 45 15.22 9.19 -9.64
CA GLY A 45 14.69 10.39 -9.01
C GLY A 45 15.62 11.59 -9.08
N GLY A 46 15.09 12.75 -9.43
CA GLY A 46 15.83 14.00 -9.54
C GLY A 46 16.64 14.16 -10.84
N GLU A 47 16.71 13.13 -11.69
CA GLU A 47 17.34 13.24 -13.01
C GLU A 47 16.45 14.00 -14.01
N THR A 48 17.08 14.72 -14.94
CA THR A 48 16.35 15.36 -16.05
C THR A 48 16.01 14.33 -17.11
N VAL A 49 14.72 14.13 -17.36
CA VAL A 49 14.18 13.25 -18.41
C VAL A 49 13.92 14.07 -19.67
N GLY A 50 14.28 13.53 -20.84
CA GLY A 50 13.88 14.07 -22.13
C GLY A 50 13.00 13.08 -22.90
N LEU A 51 11.82 13.53 -23.33
CA LEU A 51 10.96 12.74 -24.23
C LEU A 51 11.39 13.00 -25.69
N SER A 52 11.11 12.06 -26.60
CA SER A 52 11.51 12.18 -28.01
C SER A 52 10.36 11.81 -28.94
N GLY A 53 9.58 12.81 -29.33
CA GLY A 53 8.46 12.65 -30.25
C GLY A 53 8.86 12.81 -31.71
N SER A 54 8.38 11.92 -32.56
CA SER A 54 8.54 12.01 -34.01
C SER A 54 7.25 11.67 -34.77
N ALA A 55 7.21 12.05 -36.04
CA ALA A 55 6.09 11.79 -36.94
C ALA A 55 6.58 10.89 -38.08
N THR A 56 5.86 9.80 -38.35
CA THR A 56 6.14 8.90 -39.47
C THR A 56 5.06 9.01 -40.53
N GLY A 57 5.38 8.60 -41.74
CA GLY A 57 4.40 8.56 -42.83
C GLY A 57 3.98 9.93 -43.36
N HIS A 58 4.79 10.96 -43.10
CA HIS A 58 4.65 12.28 -43.70
C HIS A 58 5.91 12.63 -44.49
N SER A 59 5.79 12.74 -45.82
CA SER A 59 6.87 13.18 -46.72
C SER A 59 6.61 14.56 -47.34
N GLY A 60 5.56 15.25 -46.90
CA GLY A 60 5.16 16.56 -47.42
C GLY A 60 5.85 17.74 -46.72
N SER A 61 5.59 18.95 -47.19
CA SER A 61 6.12 20.20 -46.61
C SER A 61 5.26 20.78 -45.48
N SER A 62 4.12 20.15 -45.16
CA SER A 62 3.22 20.63 -44.10
C SER A 62 3.93 20.59 -42.73
N PRO A 63 3.74 21.62 -41.88
CA PRO A 63 4.35 21.65 -40.56
C PRO A 63 3.76 20.56 -39.66
N VAL A 64 4.61 19.96 -38.84
CA VAL A 64 4.22 18.97 -37.83
C VAL A 64 4.07 19.67 -36.49
N SER A 65 2.94 19.43 -35.81
CA SER A 65 2.69 19.92 -34.46
C SER A 65 2.73 18.77 -33.46
N PHE A 66 3.34 19.00 -32.29
CA PHE A 66 3.44 18.04 -31.19
C PHE A 66 2.64 18.56 -29.99
N ALA A 67 1.97 17.66 -29.27
CA ALA A 67 1.32 17.96 -28.01
C ALA A 67 1.49 16.79 -27.05
N TRP A 68 2.20 17.05 -25.94
CA TRP A 68 2.41 16.10 -24.87
C TRP A 68 1.41 16.33 -23.74
N ARG A 69 0.84 15.25 -23.23
CA ARG A 69 -0.06 15.24 -22.07
C ARG A 69 0.36 14.12 -21.13
N LYS A 70 0.46 14.42 -19.84
CA LYS A 70 0.58 13.40 -18.80
C LYS A 70 -0.73 12.64 -18.67
N LEU A 71 -0.69 11.32 -18.76
CA LEU A 71 -1.84 10.43 -18.67
C LEU A 71 -1.93 9.76 -17.28
N ALA A 72 -0.78 9.46 -16.66
CA ALA A 72 -0.69 8.85 -15.34
C ALA A 72 0.60 9.26 -14.60
N GLY A 73 0.61 9.11 -13.27
CA GLY A 73 1.78 9.33 -12.41
C GLY A 73 1.90 10.72 -11.77
N ALA A 74 2.99 10.93 -11.01
CA ALA A 74 3.25 12.12 -10.20
C ALA A 74 3.16 13.45 -10.97
N ASP A 75 2.85 14.56 -10.28
CA ASP A 75 2.69 15.87 -10.92
C ASP A 75 3.99 16.59 -11.20
N VAL A 76 4.47 16.42 -12.44
CA VAL A 76 5.66 17.05 -12.99
C VAL A 76 5.32 17.83 -14.26
N ALA A 77 5.83 19.06 -14.35
CA ALA A 77 5.62 19.91 -15.50
C ALA A 77 6.71 19.70 -16.56
N LEU A 78 6.31 19.54 -17.82
CA LEU A 78 7.23 19.66 -18.96
C LEU A 78 7.67 21.12 -19.13
N ASN A 79 8.91 21.33 -19.50
CA ASN A 79 9.44 22.67 -19.81
C ASN A 79 8.71 23.32 -21.01
N ASP A 80 8.36 22.54 -22.03
CA ASP A 80 7.56 22.95 -23.19
C ASP A 80 6.79 21.75 -23.76
N PRO A 81 5.52 21.53 -23.37
CA PRO A 81 4.73 20.37 -23.82
C PRO A 81 4.38 20.39 -25.32
N ARG A 82 4.76 21.45 -26.08
CA ARG A 82 4.55 21.53 -27.54
C ARG A 82 5.82 21.25 -28.34
N SER A 83 6.95 21.04 -27.68
CA SER A 83 8.20 20.64 -28.31
C SER A 83 8.16 19.17 -28.74
N ALA A 84 8.91 18.82 -29.79
CA ALA A 84 9.20 17.43 -30.13
C ALA A 84 10.07 16.76 -29.04
N THR A 85 10.88 17.54 -28.33
CA THR A 85 11.80 17.06 -27.28
C THR A 85 11.64 17.83 -25.97
N PRO A 86 10.49 17.69 -25.27
CA PRO A 86 10.31 18.31 -23.98
C PRO A 86 11.16 17.62 -22.91
N THR A 87 11.45 18.33 -21.82
CA THR A 87 12.15 17.80 -20.65
C THR A 87 11.39 18.10 -19.38
N PHE A 88 11.58 17.26 -18.36
CA PHE A 88 11.15 17.50 -16.99
C PHE A 88 12.18 16.93 -16.02
N VAL A 89 12.10 17.32 -14.75
CA VAL A 89 12.89 16.68 -13.68
C VAL A 89 12.05 15.54 -13.12
N ALA A 90 12.58 14.33 -13.15
CA ALA A 90 11.93 13.16 -12.57
C ALA A 90 11.60 13.46 -11.09
N PRO A 91 10.36 13.20 -10.64
CA PRO A 91 10.04 13.33 -9.22
C PRO A 91 11.03 12.46 -8.44
N GLU A 92 11.56 12.89 -7.31
CA GLU A 92 12.45 12.05 -6.50
C GLU A 92 11.61 10.95 -5.81
N PRO A 93 11.51 9.70 -6.34
CA PRO A 93 10.81 8.67 -5.62
C PRO A 93 11.73 8.22 -4.49
N MET A 94 11.21 8.21 -3.27
CA MET A 94 12.05 8.01 -2.12
C MET A 94 12.51 6.54 -1.97
N GLN A 95 11.73 5.54 -2.45
CA GLN A 95 11.96 4.12 -2.11
C GLN A 95 11.58 3.10 -3.23
N VAL A 96 10.52 3.32 -4.01
CA VAL A 96 10.06 2.40 -5.08
C VAL A 96 10.06 3.03 -6.47
N SER A 97 10.04 2.20 -7.52
CA SER A 97 9.85 2.69 -8.89
C SER A 97 8.47 3.34 -9.01
N GLN A 98 8.39 4.50 -9.67
CA GLN A 98 7.13 5.15 -10.04
C GLN A 98 7.04 5.21 -11.57
N PHE A 99 5.84 5.05 -12.11
CA PHE A 99 5.62 5.13 -13.55
C PHE A 99 4.92 6.45 -13.91
N LEU A 100 5.46 7.15 -14.91
CA LEU A 100 4.83 8.30 -15.54
C LEU A 100 4.48 7.92 -16.98
N ILE A 101 3.20 8.01 -17.35
CA ILE A 101 2.76 7.73 -18.72
C ILE A 101 2.51 9.06 -19.42
N TRP A 102 3.18 9.27 -20.55
CA TRP A 102 3.01 10.45 -21.40
C TRP A 102 2.40 10.07 -22.73
N GLY A 103 1.33 10.78 -23.12
CA GLY A 103 0.73 10.67 -24.44
C GLY A 103 1.23 11.77 -25.36
N LEU A 104 1.75 11.37 -26.51
CA LEU A 104 2.09 12.24 -27.63
C LEU A 104 0.92 12.31 -28.61
N THR A 105 0.54 13.51 -29.03
CA THR A 105 -0.27 13.74 -30.22
C THR A 105 0.57 14.44 -31.27
N VAL A 106 0.63 13.85 -32.47
CA VAL A 106 1.19 14.46 -33.67
C VAL A 106 0.04 14.93 -34.54
N THR A 107 0.14 16.13 -35.10
CA THR A 107 -0.84 16.67 -36.05
C THR A 107 -0.15 17.24 -37.28
N VAL A 108 -0.63 16.85 -38.45
CA VAL A 108 -0.19 17.36 -39.76
C VAL A 108 -1.45 17.65 -40.57
N ASP A 109 -1.61 18.91 -40.98
CA ASP A 109 -2.84 19.42 -41.59
C ASP A 109 -4.08 19.06 -40.73
N GLU A 110 -5.00 18.24 -41.25
CA GLU A 110 -6.21 17.79 -40.53
C GLU A 110 -6.09 16.36 -39.97
N MET A 111 -4.93 15.72 -40.11
CA MET A 111 -4.68 14.36 -39.61
C MET A 111 -4.00 14.41 -38.25
N SER A 112 -4.39 13.51 -37.34
CA SER A 112 -3.70 13.29 -36.07
C SER A 112 -3.38 11.82 -35.85
N ALA A 113 -2.24 11.60 -35.19
CA ALA A 113 -1.82 10.30 -34.68
C ALA A 113 -1.40 10.44 -33.22
N VAL A 114 -1.52 9.36 -32.45
CA VAL A 114 -1.17 9.34 -31.04
C VAL A 114 -0.25 8.17 -30.74
N ASP A 115 0.61 8.37 -29.75
CA ASP A 115 1.46 7.31 -29.20
C ASP A 115 1.73 7.59 -27.72
N THR A 116 2.25 6.61 -27.00
CA THR A 116 2.53 6.71 -25.56
C THR A 116 3.93 6.25 -25.23
N VAL A 117 4.56 6.90 -24.25
CA VAL A 117 5.82 6.47 -23.66
C VAL A 117 5.66 6.34 -22.15
N GLU A 118 6.21 5.26 -21.61
CA GLU A 118 6.31 5.04 -20.17
C GLU A 118 7.68 5.48 -19.66
N VAL A 119 7.68 6.24 -18.57
CA VAL A 119 8.89 6.59 -17.83
C VAL A 119 8.85 5.89 -16.48
N GLU A 120 9.65 4.86 -16.33
CA GLU A 120 9.94 4.25 -15.04
C GLU A 120 11.00 5.10 -14.33
N VAL A 121 10.61 5.75 -13.24
CA VAL A 121 11.56 6.44 -12.37
C VAL A 121 11.91 5.50 -11.24
N LEU A 122 13.08 4.87 -11.37
CA LEU A 122 13.69 4.03 -10.36
C LEU A 122 13.90 4.80 -9.07
N PRO A 123 13.84 4.10 -7.93
CA PRO A 123 14.28 4.69 -6.69
C PRO A 123 15.76 5.05 -6.79
N LEU A 124 16.16 5.98 -5.95
CA LEU A 124 17.59 6.24 -5.74
C LEU A 124 18.27 4.91 -5.33
N THR A 125 19.55 4.68 -5.68
CA THR A 125 20.23 3.40 -5.32
C THR A 125 20.22 3.18 -3.82
N GLU A 126 20.57 1.98 -3.34
CA GLU A 126 20.64 1.72 -1.90
C GLU A 126 21.53 2.73 -1.13
N SER A 127 22.51 3.32 -1.83
CA SER A 127 23.38 4.39 -1.34
C SER A 127 22.69 5.75 -1.16
N ASP A 128 21.55 5.97 -1.81
CA ASP A 128 20.89 7.27 -1.92
C ASP A 128 19.42 7.27 -1.45
N ALA A 129 18.70 6.14 -1.54
CA ALA A 129 17.30 5.96 -1.11
C ALA A 129 17.15 5.48 0.34
N TYR A 130 18.13 4.74 0.87
CA TYR A 130 18.09 4.39 2.28
C TYR A 130 18.42 5.64 3.06
N GLY A 131 17.51 6.02 3.95
CA GLY A 131 17.77 6.99 4.99
C GLY A 131 19.17 6.76 5.53
N VAL A 132 19.94 7.83 5.67
CA VAL A 132 21.31 7.75 6.13
C VAL A 132 21.38 6.79 7.30
N HIS A 133 22.29 5.82 7.24
CA HIS A 133 22.67 5.12 8.45
C HIS A 133 23.17 6.19 9.42
N VAL A 134 22.30 6.58 10.33
CA VAL A 134 22.67 7.36 11.49
C VAL A 134 23.32 6.35 12.40
N GLU A 135 24.63 6.40 12.53
CA GLU A 135 25.31 5.62 13.53
C GLU A 135 25.13 6.34 14.86
N PHE A 136 24.31 5.76 15.75
CA PHE A 136 24.23 6.20 17.13
C PHE A 136 25.51 5.79 17.84
N MET A 137 26.24 6.80 18.32
CA MET A 137 27.54 6.62 18.96
C MET A 137 27.44 6.54 20.49
N SER A 138 26.50 7.27 21.08
CA SER A 138 26.25 7.24 22.52
C SER A 138 24.82 7.70 22.83
N GLY A 139 24.26 7.17 23.92
CA GLY A 139 22.90 7.49 24.34
C GLY A 139 22.28 6.40 25.21
N PRO A 140 21.07 6.64 25.72
CA PRO A 140 20.26 5.61 26.35
C PRO A 140 19.76 4.62 25.30
N GLU A 141 19.84 3.33 25.61
CA GLU A 141 19.35 2.24 24.75
C GLU A 141 18.34 1.37 25.50
N GLY A 142 17.25 1.02 24.82
CA GLY A 142 16.23 0.12 25.37
C GLY A 142 15.60 0.66 26.66
N THR A 143 15.70 -0.11 27.74
CA THR A 143 15.12 0.27 29.04
C THR A 143 16.12 1.09 29.85
N THR A 144 15.86 2.39 30.00
CA THR A 144 16.70 3.35 30.70
C THR A 144 15.92 4.07 31.81
N ALA A 145 16.56 4.30 32.96
CA ALA A 145 15.93 4.99 34.07
C ALA A 145 15.54 6.45 33.71
N PRO A 146 14.47 7.02 34.32
CA PRO A 146 14.11 8.42 34.10
C PRO A 146 15.28 9.37 34.41
N GLY A 147 15.46 10.42 33.60
CA GLY A 147 16.53 11.41 33.76
C GLY A 147 16.98 12.08 32.46
N SER A 148 18.05 12.87 32.55
CA SER A 148 18.67 13.57 31.42
C SER A 148 19.90 12.82 30.92
N TYR A 149 20.01 12.64 29.60
CA TYR A 149 21.08 11.86 28.97
C TYR A 149 21.65 12.59 27.76
N GLU A 150 22.96 12.55 27.60
CA GLU A 150 23.60 12.97 26.35
C GLU A 150 23.43 11.90 25.28
N VAL A 151 23.13 12.34 24.06
CA VAL A 151 23.06 11.51 22.87
C VAL A 151 23.99 12.07 21.80
N SER A 152 24.62 11.18 21.04
CA SER A 152 25.46 11.57 19.91
C SER A 152 25.34 10.61 18.74
N TRP A 153 25.40 11.14 17.53
CA TRP A 153 25.29 10.35 16.31
C TRP A 153 26.04 11.00 15.14
N ARG A 154 26.24 10.23 14.06
CA ARG A 154 26.78 10.75 12.80
C ARG A 154 26.08 10.15 11.59
N PHE A 155 26.11 10.88 10.48
CA PHE A 155 25.66 10.42 9.18
C PHE A 155 26.79 9.65 8.47
N LEU A 156 26.53 8.46 7.96
CA LEU A 156 27.55 7.60 7.34
C LEU A 156 27.82 7.87 5.85
N ASP A 157 26.94 8.59 5.15
CA ASP A 157 26.99 8.73 3.69
C ASP A 157 27.72 10.00 3.21
N GLY A 158 28.17 10.86 4.12
CA GLY A 158 28.89 12.10 3.81
C GLY A 158 28.07 13.15 3.05
N THR A 159 26.78 12.90 2.79
CA THR A 159 25.92 13.80 2.04
C THR A 159 25.56 15.03 2.88
N PRO A 160 25.65 16.25 2.33
CA PRO A 160 25.26 17.46 3.06
C PRO A 160 23.81 17.42 3.54
N ARG A 161 23.59 17.80 4.80
CA ARG A 161 22.27 17.89 5.43
C ARG A 161 22.02 19.31 5.96
N SER A 162 20.78 19.76 5.88
CA SER A 162 20.31 20.99 6.54
C SER A 162 19.21 20.66 7.55
N ASN A 163 18.85 21.63 8.40
CA ASN A 163 17.79 21.47 9.41
C ASN A 163 17.89 20.16 10.20
N VAL A 164 19.08 19.80 10.65
CA VAL A 164 19.26 18.60 11.48
C VAL A 164 18.79 18.93 12.89
N TYR A 165 17.81 18.21 13.43
CA TYR A 165 17.34 18.41 14.80
C TYR A 165 16.85 17.09 15.39
N LEU A 166 16.73 17.04 16.71
CA LEU A 166 16.16 15.91 17.41
C LEU A 166 14.68 16.17 17.70
N SER A 167 13.83 15.22 17.39
CA SER A 167 12.39 15.29 17.66
C SER A 167 12.02 14.25 18.71
N ARG A 168 11.33 14.68 19.77
CA ARG A 168 10.74 13.82 20.79
C ARG A 168 9.27 13.61 20.47
N ASP A 169 8.87 12.34 20.43
CA ASP A 169 7.49 11.92 20.26
C ASP A 169 7.04 11.10 21.48
N CYS A 170 5.77 11.26 21.89
CA CYS A 170 5.14 10.44 22.93
C CYS A 170 3.60 10.50 22.91
N CYS A 171 2.97 9.44 23.43
CA CYS A 171 1.54 9.41 23.72
C CYS A 171 1.18 10.46 24.78
N GLU A 172 0.05 11.15 24.56
CA GLU A 172 -0.53 12.15 25.48
C GLU A 172 0.43 13.30 25.89
N CYS A 173 1.39 13.62 25.03
CA CYS A 173 2.34 14.70 25.25
C CYS A 173 2.43 15.60 24.02
N GLN A 174 2.96 16.81 24.20
CA GLN A 174 3.35 17.64 23.07
C GLN A 174 4.69 17.15 22.51
N ASN A 175 4.78 17.00 21.19
CA ASN A 175 6.03 16.73 20.50
C ASN A 175 6.98 17.91 20.71
N ILE A 176 8.23 17.61 21.04
CA ILE A 176 9.26 18.63 21.29
C ILE A 176 10.40 18.43 20.33
N ASN A 177 10.69 19.46 19.54
CA ASN A 177 11.88 19.50 18.69
C ASN A 177 12.99 20.26 19.42
N SER A 178 14.23 19.78 19.29
CA SER A 178 15.41 20.54 19.66
C SER A 178 15.59 21.74 18.73
N ALA A 179 16.50 22.64 19.09
CA ALA A 179 17.06 23.57 18.12
C ALA A 179 17.76 22.80 16.98
N ILE A 180 17.95 23.47 15.84
CA ILE A 180 18.79 22.95 14.74
C ILE A 180 20.22 22.77 15.26
N LEU A 181 20.77 21.59 15.00
CA LEU A 181 22.08 21.13 15.42
C LEU A 181 23.08 21.25 14.27
N THR A 182 24.33 21.52 14.62
CA THR A 182 25.48 21.50 13.70
C THR A 182 26.46 20.44 14.16
N PRO A 183 27.09 19.69 13.23
CA PRO A 183 28.07 18.70 13.62
C PRO A 183 29.37 19.35 14.11
N ASP A 184 30.13 18.62 14.92
CA ASP A 184 31.51 18.96 15.24
C ASP A 184 32.46 18.70 14.05
N ALA A 185 33.76 18.93 14.27
CA ALA A 185 34.79 18.72 13.24
C ALA A 185 34.91 17.26 12.76
N GLY A 186 34.40 16.29 13.52
CA GLY A 186 34.35 14.87 13.17
C GLY A 186 33.04 14.44 12.50
N GLY A 187 32.11 15.38 12.25
CA GLY A 187 30.79 15.07 11.69
C GLY A 187 29.78 14.56 12.73
N ILE A 188 30.07 14.72 14.02
CA ILE A 188 29.24 14.20 15.11
C ILE A 188 28.26 15.28 15.56
N TYR A 189 26.98 14.92 15.61
CA TYR A 189 25.93 15.71 16.23
C TYR A 189 25.72 15.22 17.66
N ALA A 190 25.49 16.14 18.60
CA ALA A 190 25.20 15.80 19.99
C ALA A 190 24.19 16.78 20.60
N THR A 191 23.38 16.27 21.54
CA THR A 191 22.43 17.05 22.35
C THR A 191 22.00 16.23 23.57
N SER A 192 21.28 16.83 24.51
CA SER A 192 20.65 16.11 25.62
C SER A 192 19.21 15.69 25.29
N VAL A 193 18.78 14.57 25.86
CA VAL A 193 17.41 14.06 25.87
C VAL A 193 16.89 13.88 27.28
N GLU A 194 15.58 13.96 27.45
CA GLU A 194 14.88 13.79 28.73
C GLU A 194 13.98 12.56 28.68
N ILE A 195 14.20 11.64 29.63
CA ILE A 195 13.35 10.46 29.82
C ILE A 195 12.42 10.73 31.00
N PRO A 196 11.12 10.94 30.76
CA PRO A 196 10.14 11.21 31.82
C PRO A 196 9.81 9.93 32.60
N ASN A 197 9.43 10.07 33.87
CA ASN A 197 9.18 8.93 34.77
C ASN A 197 7.79 8.29 34.65
N ASP A 198 6.89 8.88 33.87
CA ASP A 198 5.48 8.53 33.82
C ASP A 198 5.03 7.94 32.47
N ARG A 199 5.92 7.93 31.47
CA ARG A 199 5.60 7.49 30.11
C ARG A 199 6.83 7.05 29.32
N THR A 200 6.61 6.28 28.27
CA THR A 200 7.62 5.98 27.26
C THR A 200 7.78 7.17 26.31
N VAL A 201 9.01 7.43 25.86
CA VAL A 201 9.33 8.47 24.88
C VAL A 201 10.22 7.92 23.77
N TRP A 202 10.08 8.50 22.59
CA TRP A 202 10.89 8.16 21.42
C TRP A 202 11.60 9.40 20.92
N TYR A 203 12.86 9.23 20.52
CA TYR A 203 13.67 10.30 19.96
C TYR A 203 14.11 9.96 18.54
N PHE A 204 14.01 10.93 17.64
CA PHE A 204 14.32 10.76 16.23
C PHE A 204 15.21 11.88 15.74
N VAL A 205 16.18 11.56 14.88
CA VAL A 205 16.93 12.57 14.14
C VAL A 205 16.12 12.95 12.92
N ARG A 206 15.72 14.22 12.82
CA ARG A 206 15.10 14.80 11.63
C ARG A 206 16.12 15.65 10.88
N TYR A 207 16.05 15.63 9.55
CA TYR A 207 16.97 16.39 8.70
C TYR A 207 16.37 16.65 7.32
N THR A 208 16.89 17.67 6.63
CA THR A 208 16.55 17.99 5.24
C THR A 208 17.69 17.60 4.30
N ARG A 209 17.36 16.94 3.18
CA ARG A 209 18.26 16.66 2.03
C ARG A 209 17.50 16.98 0.75
N GLY A 210 18.11 17.73 -0.17
CA GLY A 210 17.45 18.07 -1.45
C GLY A 210 16.19 18.93 -1.33
N GLY A 211 15.91 19.52 -0.16
CA GLY A 211 14.65 20.23 0.13
C GLY A 211 13.56 19.37 0.78
N THR A 212 13.79 18.06 0.90
CA THR A 212 12.85 17.09 1.51
C THR A 212 13.26 16.75 2.94
N GLU A 213 12.29 16.63 3.86
CA GLU A 213 12.52 16.21 5.26
C GLU A 213 12.52 14.69 5.39
N TYR A 214 13.40 14.17 6.25
CA TYR A 214 13.57 12.75 6.54
C TYR A 214 13.67 12.55 8.06
N THR A 215 13.44 11.32 8.53
CA THR A 215 13.54 10.92 9.95
C THR A 215 14.35 9.62 10.06
N SER A 216 15.23 9.53 11.07
CA SER A 216 15.99 8.32 11.36
C SER A 216 15.12 7.22 12.00
N ARG A 217 15.69 6.02 12.18
CA ARG A 217 15.18 5.07 13.19
C ARG A 217 15.15 5.76 14.55
N SER A 218 14.16 5.43 15.39
CA SER A 218 14.03 6.02 16.73
C SER A 218 15.08 5.46 17.69
N ILE A 219 15.62 6.30 18.57
CA ILE A 219 16.14 5.86 19.86
C ILE A 219 14.93 5.55 20.75
N HIS A 220 14.73 4.26 21.05
CA HIS A 220 13.69 3.83 21.97
C HIS A 220 14.21 3.94 23.40
N VAL A 221 13.46 4.62 24.25
CA VAL A 221 13.84 4.80 25.65
C VAL A 221 12.65 4.58 26.59
N ASN A 222 12.64 3.42 27.24
CA ASN A 222 11.59 3.01 28.18
C ASN A 222 12.03 3.19 29.63
N THR A 223 11.15 3.64 30.54
CA THR A 223 11.48 3.75 31.96
C THR A 223 11.34 2.42 32.69
N SER A 224 12.35 2.11 33.51
CA SER A 224 12.67 0.75 33.95
C SER A 224 11.83 0.18 35.10
N SER A 225 11.74 -1.16 35.06
CA SER A 225 11.64 -2.13 36.17
C SER A 225 10.27 -2.35 36.83
N GLY A 226 9.49 -3.30 36.29
CA GLY A 226 8.37 -3.89 37.03
C GLY A 226 7.20 -4.37 36.19
N ASN A 227 7.02 -3.83 34.98
CA ASN A 227 5.96 -4.29 34.08
C ASN A 227 6.42 -5.57 33.36
N PRO A 228 5.52 -6.57 33.21
CA PRO A 228 5.80 -7.72 32.37
C PRO A 228 6.16 -7.23 30.96
N ALA A 229 7.04 -7.98 30.27
CA ALA A 229 7.29 -7.75 28.86
C ALA A 229 5.94 -7.69 28.14
N ALA A 230 5.74 -6.65 27.32
CA ALA A 230 4.57 -6.59 26.47
C ALA A 230 4.53 -7.84 25.58
N PRO A 231 3.33 -8.36 25.22
CA PRO A 231 3.22 -9.37 24.18
C PRO A 231 3.93 -8.89 22.92
N GLU A 232 4.48 -9.81 22.13
CA GLU A 232 5.00 -9.44 20.81
C GLU A 232 3.87 -8.79 19.99
N PRO A 233 4.14 -7.63 19.35
CA PRO A 233 3.11 -6.91 18.61
C PRO A 233 2.61 -7.74 17.43
N ILE A 234 1.30 -7.82 17.27
CA ILE A 234 0.67 -8.50 16.12
C ILE A 234 0.70 -7.54 14.92
N VAL A 235 1.60 -7.75 13.97
CA VAL A 235 1.55 -7.08 12.66
C VAL A 235 0.84 -7.98 11.67
N ILE A 236 -0.35 -7.57 11.24
CA ILE A 236 -1.23 -8.28 10.31
C ILE A 236 -1.14 -7.62 8.93
N TRP A 237 -0.83 -8.38 7.88
CA TRP A 237 -1.02 -7.94 6.51
C TRP A 237 -2.36 -8.46 5.97
N TRP A 238 -3.17 -7.59 5.36
CA TRP A 238 -4.37 -8.02 4.65
C TRP A 238 -4.03 -8.46 3.23
N HIS A 239 -4.40 -9.69 2.87
CA HIS A 239 -4.16 -10.27 1.57
C HIS A 239 -5.46 -10.90 1.04
N PRO A 240 -6.14 -10.29 0.07
CA PRO A 240 -7.32 -10.89 -0.53
C PRO A 240 -6.90 -12.11 -1.35
N TRP A 241 -7.76 -13.12 -1.37
CA TRP A 241 -7.48 -14.42 -1.99
C TRP A 241 -7.06 -14.35 -3.47
N HIS A 242 -7.47 -13.30 -4.19
CA HIS A 242 -7.23 -13.15 -5.63
C HIS A 242 -6.00 -12.30 -5.98
N PHE A 243 -5.30 -11.74 -4.99
CA PHE A 243 -4.03 -11.07 -5.27
C PHE A 243 -2.94 -12.08 -5.55
N ASP A 244 -2.01 -11.71 -6.42
CA ASP A 244 -0.84 -12.50 -6.73
C ASP A 244 -0.01 -12.83 -5.47
N LEU A 245 0.39 -14.11 -5.36
CA LEU A 245 1.19 -14.62 -4.25
C LEU A 245 2.61 -14.03 -4.24
N GLU A 246 3.11 -13.48 -5.35
CA GLU A 246 4.38 -12.72 -5.34
C GLU A 246 4.32 -11.53 -4.37
N ILE A 247 3.16 -10.88 -4.22
CA ILE A 247 2.97 -9.81 -3.24
C ILE A 247 3.15 -10.37 -1.82
N LEU A 248 2.54 -11.52 -1.56
CA LEU A 248 2.66 -12.18 -0.27
C LEU A 248 4.10 -12.62 0.01
N GLU A 249 4.82 -13.15 -0.98
CA GLU A 249 6.23 -13.50 -0.85
C GLU A 249 7.08 -12.29 -0.43
N THR A 250 6.93 -11.15 -1.11
CA THR A 250 7.61 -9.90 -0.77
C THR A 250 7.29 -9.43 0.65
N VAL A 251 6.01 -9.49 1.04
CA VAL A 251 5.57 -9.12 2.39
C VAL A 251 6.21 -10.03 3.44
N LEU A 252 6.23 -11.34 3.22
CA LEU A 252 6.83 -12.30 4.15
C LEU A 252 8.35 -12.06 4.26
N ALA A 253 9.01 -11.79 3.14
CA ALA A 253 10.44 -11.50 3.09
C ALA A 253 10.83 -10.22 3.85
N SER A 254 9.88 -9.31 4.12
CA SER A 254 10.13 -8.10 4.91
C SER A 254 10.50 -8.39 6.36
N GLY A 255 10.08 -9.55 6.90
CA GLY A 255 10.28 -9.94 8.29
C GLY A 255 9.48 -9.13 9.32
N VAL A 256 8.68 -8.13 8.90
CA VAL A 256 7.87 -7.32 9.85
C VAL A 256 6.52 -7.97 10.16
N VAL A 257 5.98 -8.76 9.22
CA VAL A 257 4.65 -9.32 9.33
C VAL A 257 4.67 -10.59 10.17
N THR A 258 3.78 -10.64 11.16
CA THR A 258 3.62 -11.78 12.08
C THR A 258 2.40 -12.62 11.75
N HIS A 259 1.41 -11.99 11.11
CA HIS A 259 0.13 -12.59 10.74
C HIS A 259 -0.27 -12.14 9.33
N VAL A 260 -0.88 -13.01 8.55
CA VAL A 260 -1.50 -12.68 7.26
C VAL A 260 -2.98 -12.99 7.37
N MET A 261 -3.81 -11.97 7.16
CA MET A 261 -5.24 -12.12 7.04
C MET A 261 -5.60 -12.39 5.59
N ILE A 262 -6.03 -13.62 5.31
CA ILE A 262 -6.53 -14.02 4.00
C ILE A 262 -8.03 -13.76 4.01
N ASP A 263 -8.47 -12.86 3.14
CA ASP A 263 -9.89 -12.53 2.99
C ASP A 263 -10.53 -13.45 1.94
N GLY A 264 -11.52 -14.23 2.37
CA GLY A 264 -12.31 -15.15 1.54
C GLY A 264 -13.63 -14.54 1.05
N GLY A 265 -14.01 -13.34 1.51
CA GLY A 265 -15.24 -12.66 1.13
C GLY A 265 -16.50 -13.27 1.74
N ASP A 266 -17.55 -13.42 0.93
CA ASP A 266 -18.85 -13.94 1.37
C ASP A 266 -18.77 -15.41 1.84
N ARG A 267 -19.58 -15.77 2.85
CA ARG A 267 -19.72 -17.16 3.31
C ARG A 267 -20.45 -18.04 2.29
N CYS A 268 -21.36 -17.43 1.52
CA CYS A 268 -22.22 -18.16 0.59
C CYS A 268 -21.73 -18.05 -0.87
N GLY A 269 -21.35 -19.19 -1.43
CA GLY A 269 -20.77 -19.32 -2.77
C GLY A 269 -19.26 -19.13 -2.71
N ALA A 270 -18.48 -20.18 -3.00
CA ALA A 270 -17.02 -20.08 -2.96
C ALA A 270 -16.55 -19.03 -3.99
N TYR A 271 -16.24 -17.83 -3.50
CA TYR A 271 -15.66 -16.76 -4.31
C TYR A 271 -14.17 -16.95 -4.50
N TYR A 272 -13.52 -17.74 -3.66
CA TYR A 272 -12.08 -17.95 -3.68
C TYR A 272 -11.67 -19.29 -4.31
N GLU A 273 -10.46 -19.32 -4.85
CA GLU A 273 -9.85 -20.54 -5.37
C GLU A 273 -9.11 -21.27 -4.23
N GLU A 274 -9.67 -22.40 -3.77
CA GLU A 274 -9.17 -23.14 -2.59
C GLU A 274 -7.67 -23.47 -2.70
N ALA A 275 -7.19 -23.82 -3.90
CA ALA A 275 -5.78 -24.13 -4.14
C ALA A 275 -4.85 -22.94 -3.86
N VAL A 276 -5.26 -21.73 -4.26
CA VAL A 276 -4.49 -20.50 -4.04
C VAL A 276 -4.44 -20.17 -2.55
N VAL A 277 -5.57 -20.35 -1.84
CA VAL A 277 -5.63 -20.13 -0.38
C VAL A 277 -4.71 -21.11 0.36
N HIS A 278 -4.74 -22.40 0.01
CA HIS A 278 -3.83 -23.40 0.62
C HIS A 278 -2.36 -23.07 0.34
N GLU A 279 -2.03 -22.56 -0.85
CA GLU A 279 -0.68 -22.14 -1.21
C GLU A 279 -0.23 -20.93 -0.37
N ALA A 280 -1.07 -19.90 -0.24
CA ALA A 280 -0.81 -18.75 0.62
C ALA A 280 -0.59 -19.16 2.09
N ILE A 281 -1.40 -20.09 2.60
CA ILE A 281 -1.22 -20.63 3.96
C ILE A 281 0.11 -21.35 4.10
N ALA A 282 0.48 -22.19 3.13
CA ALA A 282 1.75 -22.90 3.13
C ALA A 282 2.95 -21.93 3.11
N MET A 283 2.88 -20.85 2.33
CA MET A 283 3.91 -19.80 2.30
C MET A 283 4.07 -19.12 3.67
N CYS A 284 2.96 -18.77 4.32
CA CYS A 284 2.99 -18.18 5.65
C CYS A 284 3.63 -19.13 6.68
N GLN A 285 3.21 -20.40 6.68
CA GLN A 285 3.74 -21.42 7.58
C GLN A 285 5.24 -21.65 7.37
N ALA A 286 5.71 -21.68 6.12
CA ALA A 286 7.13 -21.83 5.79
C ALA A 286 7.99 -20.67 6.33
N ASN A 287 7.41 -19.48 6.49
CA ASN A 287 8.06 -18.29 7.05
C ASN A 287 7.79 -18.09 8.55
N GLY A 288 7.10 -19.03 9.21
CA GLY A 288 6.74 -18.92 10.63
C GLY A 288 5.68 -17.85 10.92
N VAL A 289 4.97 -17.38 9.89
CA VAL A 289 3.91 -16.37 9.94
C VAL A 289 2.56 -17.05 10.11
N LYS A 290 1.73 -16.48 11.00
CA LYS A 290 0.40 -17.03 11.34
C LYS A 290 -0.66 -16.59 10.33
N THR A 291 -1.68 -17.42 10.12
CA THR A 291 -2.76 -17.09 9.19
C THR A 291 -4.08 -16.83 9.89
N ILE A 292 -4.82 -15.85 9.39
CA ILE A 292 -6.15 -15.47 9.85
C ILE A 292 -7.09 -15.61 8.66
N TRP A 293 -8.09 -16.48 8.76
CA TRP A 293 -9.10 -16.64 7.71
C TRP A 293 -10.29 -15.72 7.97
N SER A 294 -10.53 -14.76 7.08
CA SER A 294 -11.61 -13.79 7.21
C SER A 294 -12.75 -14.08 6.25
N LEU A 295 -13.98 -14.07 6.75
CA LEU A 295 -15.21 -14.11 5.96
C LEU A 295 -16.20 -13.06 6.46
N ASN A 296 -17.11 -12.66 5.58
CA ASN A 296 -18.14 -11.66 5.86
C ASN A 296 -19.20 -12.20 6.82
N LEU A 297 -19.56 -11.40 7.83
CA LEU A 297 -20.75 -11.61 8.64
C LEU A 297 -22.00 -11.51 7.74
N TRP A 298 -22.06 -10.46 6.92
CA TRP A 298 -23.18 -10.13 6.06
C TRP A 298 -22.88 -10.53 4.61
N ASN A 299 -23.64 -11.48 4.08
CA ASN A 299 -23.50 -11.85 2.67
C ASN A 299 -23.98 -10.69 1.78
N SER A 300 -23.19 -10.38 0.76
CA SER A 300 -23.42 -9.23 -0.14
C SER A 300 -23.97 -9.63 -1.50
N PHE A 301 -23.88 -10.91 -1.88
CA PHE A 301 -24.22 -11.35 -3.24
C PHE A 301 -25.27 -12.47 -3.30
N THR A 302 -25.17 -13.46 -2.43
CA THR A 302 -26.14 -14.56 -2.36
C THR A 302 -26.67 -14.71 -0.95
N GLU A 303 -27.94 -15.11 -0.80
CA GLU A 303 -28.59 -15.23 0.51
C GLU A 303 -28.51 -13.93 1.33
N LEU A 304 -28.94 -12.83 0.69
CA LEU A 304 -28.87 -11.48 1.28
C LEU A 304 -29.59 -11.41 2.63
N PRO A 305 -28.94 -10.86 3.67
CA PRO A 305 -29.53 -10.73 4.99
C PRO A 305 -30.59 -9.62 5.02
N THR A 306 -31.47 -9.70 6.00
CA THR A 306 -32.55 -8.76 6.26
C THR A 306 -32.34 -8.05 7.60
N LEU A 307 -33.13 -7.02 7.85
CA LEU A 307 -33.11 -6.34 9.15
C LEU A 307 -33.55 -7.27 10.30
N ASP A 308 -34.39 -8.28 10.03
CA ASP A 308 -34.81 -9.26 11.04
C ASP A 308 -33.64 -10.15 11.49
N ASP A 309 -32.68 -10.43 10.60
CA ASP A 309 -31.49 -11.23 10.93
C ASP A 309 -30.59 -10.52 11.95
N THR A 310 -30.60 -9.18 11.98
CA THR A 310 -29.82 -8.38 12.96
C THR A 310 -30.29 -8.55 14.40
N VAL A 311 -31.52 -9.04 14.61
CA VAL A 311 -32.08 -9.27 15.95
C VAL A 311 -32.26 -10.76 16.26
N ASP A 312 -31.80 -11.64 15.36
CA ASP A 312 -31.80 -13.09 15.57
C ASP A 312 -30.42 -13.58 16.05
N PRO A 313 -30.29 -14.02 17.32
CA PRO A 313 -29.04 -14.59 17.82
C PRO A 313 -28.54 -15.79 17.01
N SER A 314 -29.45 -16.56 16.41
CA SER A 314 -29.10 -17.79 15.69
C SER A 314 -28.36 -17.50 14.38
N TYR A 315 -28.62 -16.34 13.74
CA TYR A 315 -27.89 -15.89 12.57
C TYR A 315 -26.39 -15.70 12.89
N TYR A 316 -26.09 -14.95 13.95
CA TYR A 316 -24.72 -14.73 14.40
C TYR A 316 -24.02 -16.02 14.81
N VAL A 317 -24.71 -16.93 15.51
CA VAL A 317 -24.15 -18.23 15.90
C VAL A 317 -23.79 -19.05 14.67
N ALA A 318 -24.72 -19.17 13.71
CA ALA A 318 -24.49 -19.92 12.48
C ALA A 318 -23.30 -19.36 11.70
N ALA A 319 -23.23 -18.03 11.52
CA ALA A 319 -22.10 -17.38 10.86
C ALA A 319 -20.77 -17.67 11.59
N MET A 320 -20.69 -17.49 12.91
CA MET A 320 -19.46 -17.77 13.66
C MET A 320 -19.05 -19.25 13.62
N GLU A 321 -20.01 -20.18 13.65
CA GLU A 321 -19.73 -21.62 13.54
C GLU A 321 -19.20 -21.99 12.16
N GLU A 322 -19.79 -21.44 11.10
CA GLU A 322 -19.34 -21.63 9.72
C GLU A 322 -17.92 -21.11 9.51
N ILE A 323 -17.64 -19.87 9.91
CA ILE A 323 -16.29 -19.26 9.78
C ILE A 323 -15.25 -20.07 10.56
N ASN A 324 -15.57 -20.48 11.79
CA ASN A 324 -14.67 -21.32 12.58
C ASN A 324 -14.44 -22.69 11.93
N ALA A 325 -15.48 -23.31 11.39
CA ALA A 325 -15.38 -24.61 10.73
C ALA A 325 -14.53 -24.52 9.46
N GLU A 326 -14.72 -23.47 8.67
CA GLU A 326 -13.98 -23.26 7.42
C GLU A 326 -12.51 -22.91 7.67
N ALA A 327 -12.21 -22.03 8.63
CA ALA A 327 -10.84 -21.74 9.04
C ALA A 327 -10.08 -23.01 9.44
N ASN A 328 -10.73 -23.92 10.18
CA ASN A 328 -10.16 -25.22 10.53
C ASN A 328 -9.99 -26.14 9.31
N LEU A 329 -10.93 -26.12 8.36
CA LEU A 329 -10.90 -26.96 7.16
C LEU A 329 -9.73 -26.59 6.24
N ILE A 330 -9.50 -25.30 6.03
CA ILE A 330 -8.39 -24.80 5.20
C ILE A 330 -7.05 -24.77 5.92
N GLY A 331 -7.03 -25.01 7.24
CA GLY A 331 -5.81 -25.05 8.04
C GLY A 331 -5.24 -23.68 8.43
N ALA A 332 -6.10 -22.67 8.58
CA ALA A 332 -5.71 -21.37 9.13
C ALA A 332 -5.48 -21.45 10.65
N ASP A 333 -4.60 -20.61 11.19
CA ASP A 333 -4.35 -20.58 12.65
C ASP A 333 -5.51 -19.93 13.43
N TYR A 334 -6.21 -18.98 12.82
CA TYR A 334 -7.26 -18.18 13.45
C TYR A 334 -8.44 -17.92 12.51
N SER A 335 -9.62 -17.72 13.09
CA SER A 335 -10.80 -17.22 12.38
C SER A 335 -10.98 -15.71 12.56
N ALA A 336 -11.44 -15.04 11.51
CA ALA A 336 -11.83 -13.64 11.50
C ALA A 336 -13.22 -13.45 10.88
N MET A 337 -13.93 -12.46 11.39
CA MET A 337 -15.20 -12.04 10.86
C MET A 337 -15.14 -10.57 10.47
N ASP A 338 -15.33 -10.31 9.18
CA ASP A 338 -15.58 -8.97 8.68
C ASP A 338 -17.03 -8.58 8.99
N CYS A 339 -17.22 -7.50 9.75
CA CYS A 339 -18.55 -7.05 10.16
C CYS A 339 -19.03 -5.82 9.36
N GLU A 340 -18.29 -5.39 8.32
CA GLU A 340 -18.68 -4.28 7.44
C GLU A 340 -19.98 -4.61 6.68
N THR A 341 -20.80 -3.58 6.44
CA THR A 341 -21.92 -3.65 5.50
C THR A 341 -21.43 -3.11 4.16
N TYR A 342 -21.31 -3.99 3.16
CA TYR A 342 -20.90 -3.57 1.83
C TYR A 342 -22.10 -3.21 0.96
N SER A 343 -21.89 -2.32 0.00
CA SER A 343 -22.92 -1.86 -0.93
C SER A 343 -23.62 -3.04 -1.60
N GLY A 344 -24.93 -3.15 -1.39
CA GLY A 344 -25.73 -4.27 -1.90
C GLY A 344 -26.48 -5.04 -0.82
N VAL A 345 -26.08 -4.92 0.46
CA VAL A 345 -26.88 -5.49 1.56
C VAL A 345 -28.15 -4.68 1.83
N PRO A 346 -29.31 -5.32 2.07
CA PRO A 346 -30.61 -4.65 2.20
C PRO A 346 -30.72 -3.56 3.28
N PHE A 347 -29.84 -3.54 4.28
CA PHE A 347 -29.88 -2.59 5.40
C PHE A 347 -28.68 -1.63 5.45
N ASP A 348 -27.83 -1.60 4.42
CA ASP A 348 -26.64 -0.72 4.38
C ASP A 348 -27.00 0.76 4.66
N ALA A 349 -28.00 1.27 3.93
CA ALA A 349 -28.51 2.64 4.10
C ALA A 349 -29.09 2.92 5.50
N VAL A 350 -29.56 1.88 6.21
CA VAL A 350 -30.11 2.03 7.57
C VAL A 350 -28.99 2.19 8.59
N PHE A 351 -27.85 1.54 8.36
CA PHE A 351 -26.66 1.65 9.21
C PHE A 351 -25.96 3.00 9.03
N GLU A 352 -26.04 3.60 7.85
CA GLU A 352 -25.57 4.97 7.58
C GLU A 352 -26.37 6.05 8.34
N GLU A 353 -27.68 5.87 8.52
CA GLU A 353 -28.58 6.86 9.18
C GLU A 353 -28.77 6.64 10.70
N ALA A 354 -28.11 5.64 11.28
CA ALA A 354 -28.27 5.12 12.64
C ALA A 354 -29.62 4.43 12.92
N LEU A 355 -29.56 3.29 13.63
CA LEU A 355 -30.74 2.50 13.97
C LEU A 355 -31.65 3.19 15.00
N PRO A 356 -32.98 3.00 14.93
CA PRO A 356 -33.87 3.33 16.05
C PRO A 356 -33.40 2.64 17.34
N GLN A 357 -33.44 3.36 18.47
CA GLN A 357 -32.91 2.87 19.76
C GLN A 357 -33.44 1.47 20.15
N GLU A 358 -34.73 1.22 19.96
CA GLU A 358 -35.36 -0.08 20.27
C GLU A 358 -34.73 -1.22 19.45
N HIS A 359 -34.45 -0.98 18.18
CA HIS A 359 -33.82 -1.96 17.30
C HIS A 359 -32.34 -2.15 17.64
N PHE A 360 -31.64 -1.05 17.94
CA PHE A 360 -30.25 -1.10 18.41
C PHE A 360 -30.10 -1.92 19.70
N ASP A 361 -31.02 -1.74 20.65
CA ASP A 361 -31.02 -2.49 21.92
C ASP A 361 -31.32 -3.97 21.68
N ALA A 362 -32.27 -4.29 20.78
CA ALA A 362 -32.60 -5.67 20.41
C ALA A 362 -31.43 -6.38 19.71
N MET A 363 -30.79 -5.72 18.75
CA MET A 363 -29.60 -6.22 18.06
C MET A 363 -28.44 -6.44 19.02
N SER A 364 -28.19 -5.48 19.92
CA SER A 364 -27.15 -5.60 20.95
C SER A 364 -27.39 -6.82 21.86
N ALA A 365 -28.64 -7.05 22.28
CA ALA A 365 -29.01 -8.22 23.08
C ALA A 365 -28.81 -9.54 22.30
N ALA A 366 -29.14 -9.57 21.01
CA ALA A 366 -28.94 -10.75 20.16
C ALA A 366 -27.45 -11.09 20.02
N ILE A 367 -26.60 -10.08 19.78
CA ILE A 367 -25.15 -10.22 19.70
C ILE A 367 -24.58 -10.75 21.02
N GLU A 368 -24.98 -10.18 22.17
CA GLU A 368 -24.53 -10.67 23.48
C GLU A 368 -24.94 -12.12 23.76
N GLN A 369 -26.13 -12.52 23.29
CA GLN A 369 -26.61 -13.89 23.41
C GLN A 369 -25.80 -14.85 22.54
N ALA A 370 -25.51 -14.46 21.29
CA ALA A 370 -24.69 -15.26 20.37
C ALA A 370 -23.26 -15.44 20.89
N ALA A 371 -22.64 -14.35 21.36
CA ALA A 371 -21.27 -14.31 21.89
C ALA A 371 -21.04 -15.16 23.16
N ARG A 372 -22.11 -15.62 23.82
CA ARG A 372 -22.02 -16.58 24.94
C ARG A 372 -21.93 -18.03 24.48
N GLN A 373 -22.29 -18.31 23.23
CA GLN A 373 -22.34 -19.66 22.67
C GLN A 373 -21.07 -19.96 21.89
N VAL A 374 -20.70 -19.06 20.97
CA VAL A 374 -19.54 -19.20 20.08
C VAL A 374 -18.92 -17.82 19.87
N ARG A 375 -17.64 -17.80 19.50
CA ARG A 375 -16.88 -16.60 19.12
C ARG A 375 -15.90 -16.96 18.01
N VAL A 376 -15.57 -16.00 17.17
CA VAL A 376 -14.38 -16.05 16.31
C VAL A 376 -13.16 -15.51 17.07
N ASP A 377 -11.95 -15.75 16.56
CA ASP A 377 -10.74 -15.22 17.19
C ASP A 377 -10.63 -13.70 16.96
N PHE A 378 -10.81 -13.24 15.72
CA PHE A 378 -10.75 -11.83 15.34
C PHE A 378 -12.09 -11.32 14.82
N ILE A 379 -12.40 -10.05 15.11
CA ILE A 379 -13.44 -9.30 14.40
C ILE A 379 -12.82 -8.04 13.81
N TYR A 380 -13.28 -7.66 12.64
CA TYR A 380 -12.98 -6.39 12.01
C TYR A 380 -14.30 -5.66 11.70
N PRO A 381 -14.78 -4.79 12.62
CA PRO A 381 -15.90 -3.92 12.33
C PRO A 381 -15.44 -2.72 11.49
N ALA A 382 -16.13 -2.45 10.37
CA ALA A 382 -15.88 -1.27 9.54
C ALA A 382 -15.71 0.00 10.35
N GLY A 383 -14.83 0.89 9.88
CA GLY A 383 -14.50 2.24 10.39
C GLY A 383 -15.27 2.79 11.61
N THR A 384 -14.55 3.43 12.54
CA THR A 384 -15.21 4.18 13.63
C THR A 384 -15.61 5.60 13.19
N PRO A 385 -16.66 6.15 13.83
CA PRO A 385 -16.35 7.10 14.88
C PRO A 385 -16.78 6.57 16.24
N PHE A 386 -16.04 6.99 17.28
CA PHE A 386 -16.30 6.82 18.70
C PHE A 386 -17.62 7.50 19.14
N ALA A 387 -18.72 7.21 18.45
CA ALA A 387 -20.07 7.66 18.75
C ALA A 387 -20.81 6.52 19.49
N PRO A 388 -21.48 6.83 20.61
CA PRO A 388 -22.07 5.82 21.49
C PRO A 388 -23.23 5.02 20.88
N LEU A 389 -23.75 5.42 19.71
CA LEU A 389 -24.88 4.76 19.02
C LEU A 389 -24.50 4.20 17.63
N TYR A 390 -23.22 3.99 17.37
CA TYR A 390 -22.78 3.41 16.10
C TYR A 390 -22.77 1.89 16.16
N VAL A 391 -23.46 1.25 15.22
CA VAL A 391 -23.73 -0.20 15.25
C VAL A 391 -22.44 -1.02 15.22
N ASN A 392 -21.41 -0.55 14.53
CA ASN A 392 -20.13 -1.26 14.44
C ASN A 392 -19.43 -1.47 15.80
N ASN A 393 -19.82 -0.70 16.83
CA ASN A 393 -19.32 -0.90 18.19
C ASN A 393 -20.03 -2.05 18.95
N THR A 394 -21.21 -2.50 18.50
CA THR A 394 -21.97 -3.58 19.16
C THR A 394 -21.39 -4.96 18.89
N TYR A 395 -20.69 -5.16 17.76
CA TYR A 395 -20.13 -6.45 17.36
C TYR A 395 -18.99 -6.95 18.26
N ARG A 396 -18.44 -6.10 19.13
CA ARG A 396 -17.33 -6.42 20.02
C ARG A 396 -17.40 -7.83 20.66
N PRO A 397 -18.54 -8.26 21.24
CA PRO A 397 -18.59 -9.54 21.95
C PRO A 397 -18.36 -10.77 21.05
N LEU A 398 -18.53 -10.65 19.74
CA LEU A 398 -18.43 -11.76 18.77
C LEU A 398 -16.98 -12.25 18.60
N GLY A 399 -15.98 -11.39 18.84
CA GLY A 399 -14.56 -11.71 18.71
C GLY A 399 -13.81 -11.79 20.04
N ARG A 400 -12.64 -12.45 20.04
CA ARG A 400 -11.68 -12.40 21.15
C ARG A 400 -10.73 -11.20 21.03
N ILE A 401 -10.32 -10.89 19.81
CA ILE A 401 -9.48 -9.77 19.42
C ILE A 401 -10.29 -8.90 18.48
N ARG A 402 -10.26 -7.59 18.68
CA ARG A 402 -10.92 -6.63 17.81
C ARG A 402 -9.88 -5.87 17.01
N ILE A 403 -10.00 -5.86 15.69
CA ILE A 403 -9.26 -4.96 14.85
C ILE A 403 -10.06 -3.65 14.82
N ALA A 404 -9.59 -2.65 15.56
CA ALA A 404 -10.16 -1.32 15.53
C ALA A 404 -9.82 -0.68 14.19
N ALA A 405 -10.82 -0.53 13.33
CA ALA A 405 -10.74 0.29 12.12
C ALA A 405 -10.62 1.77 12.52
N SER A 406 -9.40 2.21 12.81
CA SER A 406 -9.09 3.63 12.94
C SER A 406 -8.46 4.07 11.64
N THR A 407 -9.29 4.59 10.73
CA THR A 407 -8.83 5.29 9.52
C THR A 407 -7.99 6.54 9.83
N TYR A 408 -7.63 6.83 11.09
CA TYR A 408 -7.01 8.10 11.52
C TYR A 408 -5.69 7.87 12.30
N TYR A 409 -4.62 7.48 11.61
CA TYR A 409 -3.25 7.48 12.16
C TYR A 409 -2.73 8.88 12.53
N ASP A 410 -3.41 9.94 12.09
CA ASP A 410 -3.09 11.35 12.35
C ASP A 410 -3.85 11.95 13.55
N ALA A 411 -4.61 11.13 14.30
CA ALA A 411 -5.34 11.56 15.48
C ALA A 411 -4.76 10.97 16.78
N PRO A 412 -3.59 11.45 17.27
CA PRO A 412 -2.92 10.92 18.47
C PRO A 412 -3.85 10.80 19.70
N TYR A 413 -4.77 11.74 19.87
CA TYR A 413 -5.73 11.77 20.98
C TYR A 413 -6.82 10.69 20.90
N LYS A 414 -7.09 10.11 19.72
CA LYS A 414 -8.02 8.97 19.54
C LYS A 414 -7.29 7.66 19.80
N ILE A 415 -6.05 7.54 19.33
CA ILE A 415 -5.23 6.33 19.47
C ILE A 415 -4.87 6.06 20.94
N CYS A 416 -4.57 7.12 21.70
CA CYS A 416 -4.30 7.01 23.14
C CYS A 416 -5.54 6.66 24.00
N ARG A 417 -6.75 6.60 23.41
CA ARG A 417 -8.01 6.23 24.10
C ARG A 417 -8.50 4.83 23.74
N LEU A 418 -7.67 4.03 23.07
CA LEU A 418 -7.95 2.62 22.81
C LEU A 418 -7.76 1.85 24.13
N ASP A 419 -8.78 1.88 24.98
CA ASP A 419 -8.77 1.39 26.37
C ASP A 419 -8.61 -0.14 26.52
N TYR A 420 -8.49 -0.88 25.42
CA TYR A 420 -8.67 -2.33 25.43
C TYR A 420 -7.39 -3.11 25.12
N PRO A 421 -6.98 -4.05 25.99
CA PRO A 421 -5.74 -4.82 25.83
C PRO A 421 -5.73 -5.79 24.63
N PHE A 422 -6.86 -5.97 23.94
CA PHE A 422 -7.05 -6.88 22.80
C PHE A 422 -7.53 -6.15 21.53
N GLU A 423 -7.25 -4.85 21.43
CA GLU A 423 -7.49 -4.08 20.20
C GLU A 423 -6.21 -3.99 19.35
N VAL A 424 -6.33 -4.39 18.09
CA VAL A 424 -5.33 -4.20 17.02
C VAL A 424 -5.71 -2.94 16.26
N PHE A 425 -4.74 -2.07 15.95
CA PHE A 425 -4.98 -0.83 15.22
C PHE A 425 -4.92 -1.06 13.72
N GLY A 426 -5.92 -0.63 12.96
CA GLY A 426 -5.89 -0.63 11.50
C GLY A 426 -5.20 0.61 10.92
N ALA A 427 -4.31 0.41 9.94
CA ALA A 427 -3.67 1.45 9.15
C ALA A 427 -3.91 1.18 7.66
N PHE A 428 -4.42 2.20 6.95
CA PHE A 428 -4.46 2.17 5.49
C PHE A 428 -3.07 2.47 4.96
N VAL A 429 -2.42 1.44 4.42
CA VAL A 429 -1.12 1.55 3.76
C VAL A 429 -1.38 1.85 2.30
N LYS A 430 -0.81 2.94 1.79
CA LYS A 430 -0.87 3.22 0.36
C LYS A 430 0.51 3.65 -0.14
N PRO A 431 0.78 3.41 -1.43
CA PRO A 431 2.01 3.87 -2.05
C PRO A 431 2.03 5.39 -2.30
N PHE A 432 0.86 6.04 -2.23
CA PHE A 432 0.70 7.46 -2.59
C PHE A 432 0.04 8.25 -1.46
N THR A 433 0.44 9.52 -1.33
CA THR A 433 -0.10 10.45 -0.33
C THR A 433 -1.41 11.11 -0.75
N GLU A 434 -1.84 10.96 -2.01
CA GLU A 434 -3.07 11.56 -2.55
C GLU A 434 -3.90 10.53 -3.31
N ARG A 435 -5.21 10.46 -2.99
CA ARG A 435 -6.22 9.71 -3.76
C ARG A 435 -7.43 10.62 -4.03
N PRO A 436 -7.71 11.02 -5.29
CA PRO A 436 -8.78 11.98 -5.60
C PRO A 436 -10.20 11.49 -5.29
N ASP A 437 -10.40 10.18 -5.30
CA ASP A 437 -11.65 9.44 -5.09
C ASP A 437 -12.06 9.35 -3.61
N HIS A 438 -11.10 9.40 -2.69
CA HIS A 438 -11.33 9.20 -1.25
C HIS A 438 -10.53 10.19 -0.38
N ALA A 439 -10.61 11.48 -0.71
CA ALA A 439 -9.86 12.56 -0.03
C ALA A 439 -10.11 12.71 1.49
N TRP A 440 -11.10 12.02 2.06
CA TRP A 440 -11.46 12.09 3.48
C TRP A 440 -10.82 10.99 4.34
N ASN A 441 -10.27 9.93 3.74
CA ASN A 441 -9.55 8.87 4.45
C ASN A 441 -8.05 9.19 4.41
N PRO A 442 -7.39 9.50 5.54
CA PRO A 442 -5.97 9.73 5.51
C PRO A 442 -5.24 8.40 5.27
N TYR A 443 -4.29 8.42 4.34
CA TYR A 443 -3.45 7.29 3.97
C TYR A 443 -2.05 7.47 4.52
N PHE A 444 -1.36 6.36 4.76
CA PHE A 444 -0.01 6.37 5.31
C PHE A 444 0.92 5.64 4.38
N LEU A 445 2.04 6.28 4.06
CA LEU A 445 3.14 5.55 3.45
C LEU A 445 3.64 4.51 4.47
N PRO A 446 4.14 3.34 4.04
CA PRO A 446 4.80 2.38 4.91
C PRO A 446 5.78 3.03 5.89
N TYR A 447 6.59 3.98 5.44
CA TYR A 447 7.49 4.75 6.30
C TYR A 447 6.79 5.59 7.38
N ASP A 448 5.65 6.22 7.05
CA ASP A 448 4.88 6.98 8.04
C ASP A 448 4.50 6.07 9.19
N ILE A 449 3.99 4.86 8.88
CA ILE A 449 3.57 3.80 9.82
C ILE A 449 4.70 3.39 10.76
N VAL A 450 5.94 3.35 10.26
CA VAL A 450 7.11 3.03 11.09
C VAL A 450 7.56 4.19 11.95
N SER A 451 7.54 5.41 11.41
CA SER A 451 7.94 6.61 12.15
C SER A 451 7.09 6.81 13.41
N ARG A 452 5.86 6.26 13.45
CA ARG A 452 4.98 6.29 14.62
C ARG A 452 4.61 4.90 15.12
N ARG A 453 5.58 3.98 15.09
CA ARG A 453 5.44 2.59 15.58
C ARG A 453 4.86 2.43 16.98
N TYR A 454 4.99 3.45 17.82
CA TYR A 454 4.47 3.46 19.19
C TYR A 454 2.94 3.48 19.26
N TYR A 455 2.24 3.79 18.17
CA TYR A 455 0.77 3.67 18.12
C TYR A 455 0.30 2.21 18.14
N TRP A 456 1.16 1.27 17.77
CA TRP A 456 0.78 -0.13 17.59
C TRP A 456 1.76 -1.14 18.22
N SER A 457 2.92 -0.67 18.71
CA SER A 457 3.87 -1.49 19.47
C SER A 457 3.88 -1.06 20.94
N GLN A 458 3.40 -1.93 21.84
CA GLN A 458 3.62 -1.74 23.27
C GLN A 458 5.07 -2.13 23.62
N ALA A 459 5.80 -1.19 24.23
CA ALA A 459 7.09 -1.52 24.86
C ALA A 459 7.02 -1.58 26.39
N SER A 460 5.96 -1.05 27.02
CA SER A 460 5.93 -0.77 28.47
C SER A 460 4.89 -1.54 29.28
N GLY A 461 4.01 -2.34 28.65
CA GLY A 461 3.01 -3.16 29.37
C GLY A 461 1.99 -2.34 30.17
N ALA A 462 1.77 -1.07 29.81
CA ALA A 462 0.76 -0.22 30.45
C ALA A 462 -0.67 -0.75 30.20
N SER A 463 -1.55 -0.60 31.19
CA SER A 463 -2.94 -1.06 31.08
C SER A 463 -3.76 -0.18 30.13
N GLY A 464 -4.32 -0.79 29.07
CA GLY A 464 -5.22 -0.14 28.10
C GLY A 464 -4.54 0.31 26.80
N ALA A 465 -3.72 -0.55 26.17
CA ALA A 465 -2.97 -0.17 24.97
C ALA A 465 -3.14 -1.18 23.82
N VAL A 466 -3.01 -0.66 22.60
CA VAL A 466 -3.04 -1.38 21.32
C VAL A 466 -1.85 -2.31 21.18
N ASN A 467 -2.10 -3.58 20.85
CA ASN A 467 -1.07 -4.62 20.70
C ASN A 467 -1.00 -5.18 19.27
N GLY A 468 -1.12 -4.31 18.28
CA GLY A 468 -0.94 -4.73 16.90
C GLY A 468 -1.26 -3.66 15.88
N LEU A 469 -0.82 -3.94 14.67
CA LEU A 469 -0.97 -3.14 13.48
C LEU A 469 -1.58 -4.03 12.40
N TRP A 470 -2.72 -3.63 11.87
CA TRP A 470 -3.30 -4.23 10.68
C TRP A 470 -3.03 -3.33 9.49
N LEU A 471 -2.21 -3.81 8.55
CA LEU A 471 -1.81 -3.15 7.33
C LEU A 471 -2.82 -3.48 6.23
N TYR A 472 -3.68 -2.52 5.90
CA TYR A 472 -4.65 -2.64 4.83
C TYR A 472 -4.13 -1.90 3.60
N SER A 473 -3.69 -2.64 2.58
CA SER A 473 -3.18 -2.07 1.32
C SER A 473 -4.28 -1.60 0.35
N GLY A 474 -5.55 -1.86 0.70
CA GLY A 474 -6.73 -1.59 -0.13
C GLY A 474 -6.91 -2.51 -1.33
N VAL A 475 -7.93 -2.21 -2.13
CA VAL A 475 -8.54 -3.16 -3.08
C VAL A 475 -7.83 -3.31 -4.42
N GLU A 476 -6.82 -2.48 -4.70
CA GLU A 476 -6.08 -2.52 -5.98
C GLU A 476 -4.76 -3.28 -5.80
N GLU A 477 -4.57 -4.31 -6.63
CA GLU A 477 -3.44 -5.23 -6.55
C GLU A 477 -2.09 -4.53 -6.81
N ASP A 478 -2.04 -3.63 -7.79
CA ASP A 478 -0.82 -2.87 -8.11
C ASP A 478 -0.39 -1.99 -6.93
N GLU A 479 -1.33 -1.34 -6.24
CA GLU A 479 -1.04 -0.54 -5.06
C GLU A 479 -0.55 -1.44 -3.89
N ALA A 480 -1.09 -2.65 -3.77
CA ALA A 480 -0.66 -3.63 -2.77
C ALA A 480 0.75 -4.14 -3.05
N ARG A 481 1.10 -4.40 -4.31
CA ARG A 481 2.45 -4.79 -4.73
C ARG A 481 3.49 -3.72 -4.37
N ILE A 482 3.20 -2.46 -4.70
CA ILE A 482 4.09 -1.35 -4.36
C ILE A 482 4.22 -1.22 -2.83
N SER A 483 3.13 -1.36 -2.09
CA SER A 483 3.15 -1.30 -0.62
C SER A 483 3.96 -2.44 0.00
N ALA A 484 3.87 -3.66 -0.56
CA ALA A 484 4.67 -4.81 -0.17
C ALA A 484 6.17 -4.57 -0.40
N ASP A 485 6.55 -4.06 -1.58
CA ASP A 485 7.94 -3.72 -1.90
C ASP A 485 8.50 -2.67 -0.94
N MET A 486 7.72 -1.62 -0.64
CA MET A 486 8.10 -0.60 0.33
C MET A 486 8.32 -1.19 1.74
N LEU A 487 7.45 -2.11 2.19
CA LEU A 487 7.63 -2.81 3.47
C LEU A 487 8.90 -3.68 3.46
N TYR A 488 9.09 -4.47 2.40
CA TYR A 488 10.28 -5.30 2.23
C TYR A 488 11.55 -4.45 2.30
N GLN A 489 11.65 -3.41 1.48
CA GLN A 489 12.83 -2.54 1.46
C GLN A 489 13.08 -1.86 2.80
N TYR A 490 12.01 -1.48 3.52
CA TYR A 490 12.16 -0.79 4.79
C TYR A 490 12.61 -1.72 5.94
N PHE A 491 12.16 -2.97 5.95
CA PHE A 491 12.34 -3.89 7.08
C PHE A 491 13.33 -5.04 6.85
N SER A 492 13.64 -5.41 5.60
CA SER A 492 14.62 -6.45 5.28
C SER A 492 16.07 -6.01 5.45
N SER A 493 16.33 -4.71 5.62
CA SER A 493 17.65 -4.15 5.87
C SER A 493 18.04 -4.27 7.36
N PRO A 494 19.22 -4.83 7.70
CA PRO A 494 19.65 -5.13 9.08
C PRO A 494 19.45 -4.04 10.15
#